data_AF-A0A2A4P156-F1
#
_entry.id   AF-A0A2A4P156-F1
#
_cell.length_a   1.000
_cell.length_b   1.000
_cell.length_c   1.000
_cell.angle_alpha   90.00
_cell.angle_beta   90.00
_cell.angle_gamma   90.00
#
_symmetry.space_group_name_H-M   'P 1'
#
loop_
_entity.id
_entity.type
_entity.pdbx_description
1 polymer ?
#
loop_
_entity_poly.entity_id
_entity_poly.type
_entity_poly.pdbx_seq_one_letter_code
_entity_poly.pdbx_strand_id
1 'polypeptide(L)'
;METVPIDSKNVYYPPGGILMWIIIFLELFTFGMALVAMVYYGSLERELFHESRLLLNASYGAVNTVFLLTSGFFMAKSVMELKRQEVAKSIRYLSLTMFLGLCFLVLKGIEYSLKIEAGLDMNYNLFFTFYWALTIFHVIHVLVGLIILGVSTYNLKRNPAKVDLIDIEAGAAFWHMCDLIWLLLFPIIYLIF
;
A
#
# COMPACT_ATOMS: atom_id res chain seq x y z
N MET A 1 -27.21 19.84 -15.75
CA MET A 1 -26.81 18.47 -15.44
C MET A 1 -27.14 18.27 -13.97
N GLU A 2 -28.21 17.53 -13.67
CA GLU A 2 -28.63 17.31 -12.29
C GLU A 2 -27.56 16.51 -11.56
N THR A 3 -27.03 17.07 -10.47
CA THR A 3 -26.08 16.40 -9.60
C THR A 3 -26.84 15.31 -8.85
N VAL A 4 -26.71 14.06 -9.31
CA VAL A 4 -27.26 12.90 -8.60
C VAL A 4 -26.68 12.92 -7.18
N PRO A 5 -27.51 12.95 -6.13
CA PRO A 5 -27.03 12.96 -4.77
C PRO A 5 -26.29 11.65 -4.50
N ILE A 6 -25.01 11.75 -4.13
CA ILE A 6 -24.16 10.61 -3.82
C ILE A 6 -24.64 10.00 -2.51
N ASP A 7 -25.49 8.96 -2.60
CA ASP A 7 -25.88 8.18 -1.44
C ASP A 7 -24.74 7.22 -1.07
N SER A 8 -23.99 7.60 -0.03
CA SER A 8 -22.92 6.79 0.56
C SER A 8 -23.35 5.39 1.06
N LYS A 9 -24.66 5.11 1.14
CA LYS A 9 -25.21 3.78 1.48
C LYS A 9 -25.57 2.93 0.27
N ASN A 10 -25.47 3.47 -0.94
CA ASN A 10 -25.78 2.75 -2.15
C ASN A 10 -24.61 1.84 -2.54
N VAL A 11 -24.84 0.52 -2.56
CA VAL A 11 -23.84 -0.50 -2.92
C VAL A 11 -23.22 -0.25 -4.30
N TYR A 12 -23.97 0.40 -5.20
CA TYR A 12 -23.50 0.74 -6.55
C TYR A 12 -22.54 1.94 -6.61
N TYR A 13 -22.40 2.72 -5.53
CA TYR A 13 -21.52 3.90 -5.44
C TYR A 13 -20.63 3.85 -4.19
N PRO A 14 -19.64 2.96 -4.15
CA PRO A 14 -18.71 2.89 -3.04
C PRO A 14 -17.77 4.11 -3.02
N PRO A 15 -17.12 4.42 -1.88
CA PRO A 15 -16.20 5.55 -1.77
C PRO A 15 -15.10 5.47 -2.84
N GLY A 16 -14.92 6.56 -3.61
CA GLY A 16 -13.98 6.61 -4.73
C GLY A 16 -14.48 6.04 -6.06
N GLY A 17 -15.73 5.57 -6.12
CA GLY A 17 -16.38 5.08 -7.34
C GLY A 17 -16.09 3.61 -7.68
N ILE A 18 -16.99 3.01 -8.46
CA ILE A 18 -16.98 1.56 -8.76
C ILE A 18 -15.70 1.09 -9.46
N LEU A 19 -15.13 1.93 -10.33
CA LEU A 19 -13.91 1.61 -11.08
C LEU A 19 -12.72 1.34 -10.14
N MET A 20 -12.59 2.14 -9.07
CA MET A 20 -11.53 1.95 -8.09
C MET A 20 -11.66 0.59 -7.39
N TRP A 21 -12.88 0.18 -7.05
CA TRP A 21 -13.10 -1.10 -6.39
C TRP A 21 -12.82 -2.29 -7.30
N ILE A 22 -13.14 -2.21 -8.58
CA ILE A 22 -12.77 -3.24 -9.56
C ILE A 22 -11.24 -3.40 -9.61
N ILE A 23 -10.48 -2.30 -9.67
CA ILE A 23 -9.02 -2.32 -9.66
C ILE A 23 -8.50 -2.93 -8.35
N ILE A 24 -9.05 -2.52 -7.19
CA ILE A 24 -8.66 -3.08 -5.89
C ILE A 24 -8.82 -4.60 -5.87
N PHE A 25 -9.97 -5.12 -6.33
CA PHE A 25 -10.19 -6.57 -6.38
C PHE A 25 -9.23 -7.29 -7.32
N LEU A 26 -8.94 -6.70 -8.50
CA LEU A 26 -7.99 -7.26 -9.44
C LEU A 26 -6.58 -7.36 -8.84
N GLU A 27 -6.12 -6.29 -8.19
CA GLU A 27 -4.80 -6.25 -7.55
C GLU A 27 -4.71 -7.24 -6.39
N LEU A 28 -5.72 -7.27 -5.50
CA LEU A 28 -5.76 -8.22 -4.38
C LEU A 28 -5.81 -9.67 -4.87
N PHE A 29 -6.53 -9.95 -5.95
CA PHE A 29 -6.57 -11.28 -6.55
C PHE A 29 -5.20 -11.68 -7.12
N THR A 30 -4.53 -10.76 -7.82
CA THR A 30 -3.21 -10.99 -8.40
C THR A 30 -2.15 -11.27 -7.34
N PHE A 31 -2.06 -10.41 -6.31
CA PHE A 31 -1.17 -10.64 -5.16
C PHE A 31 -1.54 -11.90 -4.38
N GLY A 32 -2.84 -12.14 -4.19
CA GLY A 32 -3.35 -13.32 -3.49
C GLY A 32 -2.93 -14.62 -4.18
N MET A 33 -3.07 -14.71 -5.50
CA MET A 33 -2.62 -15.88 -6.26
C MET A 33 -1.10 -16.08 -6.15
N ALA A 34 -0.31 -15.00 -6.25
CA ALA A 34 1.15 -15.09 -6.12
C ALA A 34 1.58 -15.54 -4.72
N LEU A 35 0.90 -15.07 -3.66
CA LEU A 35 1.12 -15.50 -2.29
C LEU A 35 0.73 -16.96 -2.06
N VAL A 36 -0.40 -17.41 -2.60
CA VAL A 36 -0.81 -18.82 -2.55
C VAL A 36 0.21 -19.70 -3.26
N ALA A 37 0.71 -19.27 -4.43
CA ALA A 37 1.77 -19.98 -5.13
C ALA A 37 3.06 -20.04 -4.28
N MET A 38 3.48 -18.92 -3.68
CA MET A 38 4.65 -18.88 -2.79
C MET A 38 4.49 -19.85 -1.61
N VAL A 39 3.33 -19.88 -0.95
CA VAL A 39 3.04 -20.82 0.14
C VAL A 39 3.04 -22.27 -0.32
N TYR A 40 2.47 -22.55 -1.50
CA TYR A 40 2.48 -23.88 -2.08
C TYR A 40 3.91 -24.37 -2.34
N TYR A 41 4.74 -23.59 -3.04
CA TYR A 41 6.14 -23.94 -3.28
C TYR A 41 6.97 -24.02 -1.99
N GLY A 42 6.74 -23.12 -1.03
CA GLY A 42 7.38 -23.18 0.29
C GLY A 42 6.97 -24.42 1.09
N SER A 43 5.79 -24.99 0.83
CA SER A 43 5.39 -26.26 1.45
C SER A 43 6.11 -27.49 0.86
N LEU A 44 6.58 -27.39 -0.39
CA LEU A 44 7.35 -28.40 -1.10
C LEU A 44 8.85 -28.31 -0.74
N GLU A 45 9.39 -27.10 -0.61
CA GLU A 45 10.80 -26.82 -0.33
C GLU A 45 10.99 -26.12 1.02
N ARG A 46 10.46 -26.73 2.09
CA ARG A 46 10.38 -26.12 3.43
C ARG A 46 11.72 -25.64 3.97
N GLU A 47 12.75 -26.47 3.85
CA GLU A 47 14.09 -26.14 4.36
C GLU A 47 14.68 -24.93 3.64
N LEU A 48 14.57 -24.88 2.30
CA LEU A 48 15.03 -23.73 1.51
C LEU A 48 14.32 -22.44 1.93
N PHE A 49 12.99 -22.49 2.06
CA PHE A 49 12.18 -21.32 2.41
C PHE A 49 12.44 -20.86 3.85
N HIS A 50 12.63 -21.79 4.78
CA HIS A 50 12.97 -21.47 6.17
C HIS A 50 14.32 -20.76 6.28
N GLU A 51 15.37 -21.35 5.70
CA GLU A 51 16.71 -20.78 5.69
C GLU A 51 16.73 -19.41 4.99
N SER A 52 16.02 -19.28 3.86
CA SER A 52 15.93 -18.01 3.13
C SER A 52 15.19 -16.93 3.91
N ARG A 53 14.14 -17.29 4.65
CA ARG A 53 13.43 -16.34 5.54
C ARG A 53 14.35 -15.84 6.65
N LEU A 54 15.20 -16.68 7.22
CA LEU A 54 16.16 -16.27 8.27
C LEU A 54 17.19 -15.25 7.76
N LEU A 55 17.43 -15.19 6.44
CA LEU A 55 18.24 -14.14 5.83
C LEU A 55 17.52 -12.79 5.77
N LEU A 56 16.21 -12.72 6.03
CA LEU A 56 15.46 -11.46 6.12
C LEU A 56 15.48 -10.89 7.54
N ASN A 57 15.34 -9.56 7.64
CA ASN A 57 15.21 -8.90 8.92
C ASN A 57 13.73 -8.61 9.22
N ALA A 58 13.11 -9.43 10.07
CA ALA A 58 11.70 -9.29 10.45
C ALA A 58 11.41 -7.94 11.14
N SER A 59 12.38 -7.32 11.81
CA SER A 59 12.20 -6.01 12.44
C SER A 59 12.00 -4.90 11.40
N TYR A 60 12.70 -4.96 10.25
CA TYR A 60 12.46 -4.01 9.16
C TYR A 60 11.05 -4.15 8.60
N GLY A 61 10.60 -5.38 8.37
CA GLY A 61 9.22 -5.66 7.97
C GLY A 61 8.19 -5.13 8.98
N ALA A 62 8.42 -5.36 10.28
CA ALA A 62 7.52 -4.91 11.35
C ALA A 62 7.45 -3.38 11.46
N VAL A 63 8.60 -2.69 11.39
CA VAL A 63 8.65 -1.22 11.40
C VAL A 63 7.91 -0.64 10.18
N ASN A 64 8.10 -1.23 9.00
CA ASN A 64 7.38 -0.85 7.79
C ASN A 64 5.86 -1.03 7.93
N THR A 65 5.42 -2.13 8.56
CA THR A 65 4.01 -2.34 8.87
C THR A 65 3.46 -1.25 9.79
N VAL A 66 4.21 -0.84 10.82
CA VAL A 66 3.81 0.28 11.69
C VAL A 66 3.71 1.59 10.92
N PHE A 67 4.66 1.87 10.02
CA PHE A 67 4.60 3.07 9.16
C PHE A 67 3.35 3.09 8.30
N LEU A 68 3.03 2.00 7.59
CA LEU A 68 1.86 1.94 6.72
C LEU A 68 0.55 1.96 7.49
N LEU A 69 0.40 1.21 8.58
CA LEU A 69 -0.81 1.25 9.40
C LEU A 69 -1.07 2.65 9.99
N THR A 70 -0.01 3.31 10.46
CA THR A 70 -0.12 4.69 10.97
C THR A 70 -0.43 5.68 9.83
N SER A 71 0.15 5.44 8.65
CA SER A 71 -0.13 6.22 7.43
C SER A 71 -1.60 6.13 7.02
N GLY A 72 -2.14 4.90 6.97
CA GLY A 72 -3.55 4.64 6.72
C GLY A 72 -4.46 5.31 7.74
N PHE A 73 -4.12 5.28 9.03
CA PHE A 73 -4.88 6.01 10.05
C PHE A 73 -4.97 7.51 9.74
N PHE A 74 -3.85 8.15 9.37
CA PHE A 74 -3.87 9.55 8.97
C PHE A 74 -4.64 9.78 7.66
N MET A 75 -4.62 8.83 6.72
CA MET A 75 -5.39 8.94 5.49
C MET A 75 -6.89 8.97 5.78
N ALA A 76 -7.37 8.06 6.63
CA ALA A 76 -8.75 8.03 7.08
C ALA A 76 -9.14 9.34 7.80
N LYS A 77 -8.28 9.82 8.70
CA LYS A 77 -8.47 11.11 9.38
C LYS A 77 -8.56 12.28 8.39
N SER A 78 -7.75 12.28 7.33
CA SER A 78 -7.82 13.32 6.30
C SER A 78 -9.20 13.38 5.64
N VAL A 79 -9.72 12.24 5.19
CA VAL A 79 -11.04 12.16 4.55
C VAL A 79 -12.13 12.62 5.52
N MET A 80 -12.04 12.25 6.80
CA MET A 80 -13.00 12.69 7.82
C MET A 80 -13.01 14.21 8.02
N GLU A 81 -11.83 14.84 8.12
CA GLU A 81 -11.77 16.30 8.28
C GLU A 81 -12.22 17.03 7.01
N LEU A 82 -11.96 16.47 5.82
CA LEU A 82 -12.45 17.04 4.57
C LEU A 82 -13.99 17.01 4.50
N LYS A 83 -14.63 15.92 4.95
CA LYS A 83 -16.09 15.83 5.10
C LYS A 83 -16.66 16.85 6.09
N ARG A 84 -15.87 17.29 7.06
CA ARG A 84 -16.21 18.37 8.00
C ARG A 84 -15.90 19.78 7.47
N GLN A 85 -15.48 19.89 6.20
CA GLN A 85 -15.05 21.13 5.56
C GLN A 85 -13.78 21.75 6.20
N GLU A 86 -13.04 20.98 6.98
CA GLU A 86 -11.81 21.39 7.68
C GLU A 86 -10.56 21.12 6.79
N VAL A 87 -10.47 21.81 5.66
CA VAL A 87 -9.46 21.58 4.62
C VAL A 87 -8.02 21.63 5.14
N ALA A 88 -7.70 22.61 5.99
CA ALA A 88 -6.35 22.77 6.54
C ALA A 88 -5.90 21.56 7.37
N LYS A 89 -6.82 20.94 8.13
CA LYS A 89 -6.54 19.73 8.91
C LYS A 89 -6.40 18.52 7.99
N SER A 90 -7.24 18.40 6.97
CA SER A 90 -7.12 17.36 5.95
C SER A 90 -5.74 17.38 5.26
N ILE A 91 -5.28 18.55 4.82
CA ILE A 91 -3.95 18.72 4.21
C ILE A 91 -2.82 18.30 5.16
N ARG A 92 -2.93 18.63 6.45
CA ARG A 92 -1.94 18.21 7.46
C ARG A 92 -1.89 16.69 7.55
N TYR A 93 -3.04 16.03 7.63
CA TYR A 93 -3.11 14.57 7.69
C TYR A 93 -2.61 13.91 6.41
N LEU A 94 -2.94 14.42 5.21
CA LEU A 94 -2.36 13.92 3.94
C LEU A 94 -0.84 14.03 3.92
N SER A 95 -0.30 15.13 4.44
CA SER A 95 1.16 15.34 4.50
C SER A 95 1.82 14.32 5.44
N LEU A 96 1.17 13.97 6.55
CA LEU A 96 1.64 12.92 7.47
C LEU A 96 1.55 11.52 6.85
N THR A 97 0.47 11.21 6.14
CA THR A 97 0.31 9.97 5.36
C THR A 97 1.46 9.80 4.36
N MET A 98 1.70 10.83 3.53
CA MET A 98 2.78 10.79 2.54
C MET A 98 4.17 10.67 3.20
N PHE A 99 4.40 11.38 4.30
CA PHE A 99 5.66 11.28 5.04
C PHE A 99 5.95 9.85 5.51
N LEU A 100 4.97 9.18 6.12
CA LEU A 100 5.12 7.80 6.56
C LEU A 100 5.27 6.81 5.39
N GLY A 101 4.58 7.05 4.27
CA GLY A 101 4.79 6.29 3.03
C GLY A 101 6.22 6.44 2.48
N LEU A 102 6.81 7.64 2.58
CA LEU A 102 8.21 7.86 2.23
C LEU A 102 9.16 7.15 3.20
N CYS A 103 8.88 7.17 4.51
CA CYS A 103 9.66 6.42 5.49
C CYS A 103 9.66 4.91 5.19
N PHE A 104 8.51 4.36 4.78
CA PHE A 104 8.40 2.98 4.31
C PHE A 104 9.32 2.71 3.11
N LEU A 105 9.27 3.58 2.08
CA LEU A 105 10.10 3.42 0.88
C LEU A 105 11.60 3.53 1.18
N VAL A 106 12.00 4.44 2.07
CA VAL A 106 13.40 4.59 2.49
C VAL A 106 13.89 3.34 3.21
N LEU A 107 13.14 2.85 4.20
CA LEU A 107 13.53 1.64 4.92
C LEU A 107 13.57 0.42 4.00
N LYS A 108 12.61 0.31 3.07
CA LYS A 108 12.60 -0.77 2.08
C LYS A 108 13.76 -0.68 1.08
N GLY A 109 14.13 0.55 0.68
CA GLY A 109 15.31 0.80 -0.15
C GLY A 109 16.61 0.39 0.55
N ILE A 110 16.76 0.71 1.83
CA ILE A 110 17.91 0.26 2.65
C ILE A 110 17.95 -1.27 2.71
N GLU A 111 16.81 -1.92 2.96
CA GLU A 111 16.74 -3.39 2.97
C GLU A 111 17.16 -3.98 1.62
N TYR A 112 16.70 -3.41 0.50
CA TYR A 112 17.10 -3.84 -0.84
C TYR A 112 18.60 -3.70 -1.09
N SER A 113 19.20 -2.56 -0.76
CA SER A 113 20.64 -2.36 -0.90
C SER A 113 21.42 -3.43 -0.12
N LEU A 114 21.04 -3.69 1.13
CA LEU A 114 21.69 -4.72 1.96
C LEU A 114 21.55 -6.14 1.38
N LYS A 115 20.42 -6.47 0.74
CA LYS A 115 20.23 -7.79 0.11
C LYS A 115 21.04 -7.93 -1.17
N ILE A 116 21.09 -6.88 -1.99
CA ILE A 116 21.88 -6.88 -3.23
C ILE A 116 23.37 -6.98 -2.90
N GLU A 117 23.87 -6.24 -1.90
CA GLU A 117 25.26 -6.33 -1.44
C GLU A 117 25.61 -7.72 -0.90
N ALA A 118 24.65 -8.40 -0.28
CA ALA A 118 24.82 -9.78 0.19
C ALA A 118 24.70 -10.84 -0.93
N GLY A 119 24.48 -10.44 -2.19
CA GLY A 119 24.29 -11.37 -3.32
C GLY A 119 22.94 -12.07 -3.35
N LEU A 120 21.96 -11.59 -2.59
CA LEU A 120 20.61 -12.15 -2.48
C LEU A 120 19.68 -11.52 -3.52
N ASP A 121 20.02 -11.69 -4.79
CA ASP A 121 19.25 -11.15 -5.92
C ASP A 121 18.06 -12.06 -6.32
N MET A 122 17.34 -11.67 -7.38
CA MET A 122 16.15 -12.39 -7.85
C MET A 122 16.43 -13.81 -8.35
N ASN A 123 17.67 -14.12 -8.76
CA ASN A 123 18.09 -15.41 -9.28
C ASN A 123 18.76 -16.29 -8.20
N TYR A 124 18.89 -15.79 -6.97
CA TYR A 124 19.55 -16.52 -5.89
C TYR A 124 18.85 -17.87 -5.59
N ASN A 125 17.54 -17.83 -5.35
CA ASN A 125 16.69 -19.02 -5.23
C ASN A 125 15.21 -18.65 -5.40
N LEU A 126 14.34 -19.67 -5.41
CA LEU A 126 12.90 -19.49 -5.63
C LEU A 126 12.23 -18.56 -4.59
N PHE A 127 12.66 -18.62 -3.32
CA PHE A 127 12.15 -17.71 -2.28
C PHE A 127 12.46 -16.26 -2.61
N PHE A 128 13.71 -15.96 -2.97
CA PHE A 128 14.11 -14.60 -3.33
C PHE A 128 13.48 -14.13 -4.64
N THR A 129 13.21 -15.03 -5.59
CA THR A 129 12.41 -14.70 -6.78
C THR A 129 11.02 -14.19 -6.40
N PHE A 130 10.29 -14.90 -5.53
CA PHE A 130 8.99 -14.44 -5.02
C PHE A 130 9.11 -13.15 -4.21
N TYR A 131 10.08 -13.08 -3.29
CA TYR A 131 10.34 -11.90 -2.47
C TYR A 131 10.51 -10.65 -3.34
N TRP A 132 11.42 -10.67 -4.32
CA TRP A 132 11.71 -9.52 -5.16
C TRP A 132 10.51 -9.16 -6.04
N ALA A 133 9.86 -10.13 -6.67
CA ALA A 133 8.68 -9.88 -7.51
C ALA A 133 7.54 -9.22 -6.72
N LEU A 134 7.15 -9.81 -5.59
CA LEU A 134 6.04 -9.32 -4.76
C LEU A 134 6.34 -7.95 -4.16
N THR A 135 7.56 -7.76 -3.63
CA THR A 135 7.90 -6.52 -2.92
C THR A 135 8.22 -5.36 -3.87
N ILE A 136 8.86 -5.58 -5.03
CA ILE A 136 9.07 -4.53 -6.04
C ILE A 136 7.72 -4.08 -6.59
N PHE A 137 6.85 -5.02 -6.95
CA PHE A 137 5.54 -4.66 -7.49
C PHE A 137 4.73 -3.86 -6.46
N HIS A 138 4.78 -4.25 -5.17
CA HIS A 138 4.16 -3.46 -4.11
C HIS A 138 4.78 -2.06 -3.94
N VAL A 139 6.11 -1.94 -3.99
CA VAL A 139 6.80 -0.63 -3.93
C VAL A 139 6.34 0.30 -5.07
N ILE A 140 6.14 -0.23 -6.27
CA ILE A 140 5.59 0.54 -7.40
C ILE A 140 4.19 1.06 -7.07
N HIS A 141 3.32 0.25 -6.45
CA HIS A 141 1.99 0.70 -6.01
C HIS A 141 2.07 1.83 -4.99
N VAL A 142 2.94 1.71 -3.99
CA VAL A 142 3.12 2.75 -2.97
C VAL A 142 3.62 4.06 -3.61
N LEU A 143 4.55 3.97 -4.57
CA LEU A 143 5.02 5.14 -5.33
C LEU A 143 3.89 5.82 -6.12
N VAL A 144 3.08 5.04 -6.84
CA VAL A 144 1.90 5.56 -7.55
C VAL A 144 0.91 6.20 -6.56
N GLY A 145 0.68 5.58 -5.41
CA GLY A 145 -0.15 6.13 -4.35
C GLY A 145 0.36 7.48 -3.86
N LEU A 146 1.68 7.64 -3.67
CA LEU A 146 2.28 8.90 -3.24
C LEU A 146 2.10 10.00 -4.28
N ILE A 147 2.17 9.66 -5.57
CA ILE A 147 1.91 10.60 -6.66
C ILE A 147 0.45 11.05 -6.62
N ILE A 148 -0.50 10.11 -6.49
CA ILE A 148 -1.94 10.42 -6.39
C ILE A 148 -2.20 11.35 -5.20
N LEU A 149 -1.73 10.98 -4.01
CA LEU A 149 -1.89 11.80 -2.80
C LEU A 149 -1.19 13.17 -2.91
N GLY A 150 -0.04 13.23 -3.57
CA GLY A 150 0.70 14.46 -3.83
C GLY A 150 -0.08 15.42 -4.72
N VAL A 151 -0.64 14.93 -5.82
CA VAL A 151 -1.50 15.71 -6.73
C VAL A 151 -2.78 16.16 -6.01
N SER A 152 -3.44 15.26 -5.28
CA SER A 152 -4.62 15.58 -4.47
C SER A 152 -4.32 16.68 -3.44
N THR A 153 -3.19 16.58 -2.73
CA THR A 153 -2.77 17.58 -1.73
C THR A 153 -2.46 18.93 -2.38
N TYR A 154 -1.78 18.92 -3.54
CA TYR A 154 -1.48 20.14 -4.29
C TYR A 154 -2.76 20.84 -4.75
N ASN A 155 -3.72 20.09 -5.31
CA ASN A 155 -5.00 20.63 -5.77
C ASN A 155 -5.83 21.20 -4.61
N LEU A 156 -5.87 20.49 -3.47
CA LEU A 156 -6.54 20.97 -2.25
C LEU A 156 -5.92 22.26 -1.72
N LYS A 157 -4.59 22.41 -1.77
CA LYS A 157 -3.92 23.66 -1.37
C LYS A 157 -4.23 24.83 -2.30
N ARG A 158 -4.35 24.57 -3.61
CA ARG A 158 -4.49 25.63 -4.61
C ARG A 158 -5.93 26.10 -4.79
N ASN A 159 -6.89 25.19 -4.90
CA ASN A 159 -8.30 25.49 -5.09
C ASN A 159 -9.18 24.42 -4.43
N PRO A 160 -9.40 24.49 -3.10
CA PRO A 160 -10.21 23.50 -2.38
C PRO A 160 -11.61 23.30 -2.98
N ALA A 161 -12.25 24.38 -3.45
CA ALA A 161 -13.60 24.36 -3.99
C ALA A 161 -13.75 23.61 -5.33
N LYS A 162 -12.63 23.28 -6.00
CA LYS A 162 -12.62 22.54 -7.27
C LYS A 162 -12.27 21.06 -7.09
N VAL A 163 -11.95 20.63 -5.87
CA VAL A 163 -11.61 19.24 -5.59
C VAL A 163 -12.86 18.53 -5.13
N ASP A 164 -13.28 17.54 -5.90
CA ASP A 164 -14.40 16.71 -5.51
C ASP A 164 -13.97 15.70 -4.43
N LEU A 165 -14.84 15.53 -3.42
CA LEU A 165 -14.58 14.60 -2.32
C LEU A 165 -14.34 13.16 -2.82
N ILE A 166 -15.01 12.78 -3.91
CA ILE A 166 -14.90 11.44 -4.51
C ILE A 166 -13.47 11.15 -4.98
N ASP A 167 -12.73 12.14 -5.48
CA ASP A 167 -11.35 11.96 -5.94
C ASP A 167 -10.41 11.68 -4.76
N ILE A 168 -10.66 12.35 -3.63
CA ILE A 168 -9.90 12.12 -2.40
C ILE A 168 -10.23 10.76 -1.79
N GLU A 169 -11.51 10.35 -1.83
CA GLU A 169 -11.93 9.01 -1.41
C GLU A 169 -11.35 7.91 -2.32
N ALA A 170 -11.23 8.14 -3.63
CA ALA A 170 -10.57 7.22 -4.55
C ALA A 170 -9.08 7.07 -4.22
N GLY A 171 -8.38 8.19 -3.99
CA GLY A 171 -6.99 8.17 -3.52
C GLY A 171 -6.83 7.46 -2.17
N ALA A 172 -7.78 7.63 -1.26
CA ALA A 172 -7.79 6.93 0.03
C ALA A 172 -7.97 5.43 -0.14
N ALA A 173 -8.93 5.00 -0.97
CA ALA A 173 -9.19 3.60 -1.24
C ALA A 173 -7.98 2.91 -1.89
N PHE A 174 -7.32 3.58 -2.84
CA PHE A 174 -6.07 3.09 -3.44
C PHE A 174 -4.95 2.95 -2.40
N TRP A 175 -4.76 3.95 -1.54
CA TRP A 175 -3.73 3.92 -0.49
C TRP A 175 -3.96 2.77 0.50
N HIS A 176 -5.20 2.60 0.95
CA HIS A 176 -5.57 1.51 1.86
C HIS A 176 -5.47 0.12 1.21
N MET A 177 -5.67 0.01 -0.10
CA MET A 177 -5.38 -1.23 -0.83
C MET A 177 -3.88 -1.56 -0.76
N CYS A 178 -3.00 -0.56 -0.89
CA CYS A 178 -1.56 -0.77 -0.70
C CYS A 178 -1.27 -1.26 0.72
N ASP A 179 -1.84 -0.61 1.75
CA ASP A 179 -1.69 -1.03 3.15
C ASP A 179 -2.12 -2.49 3.35
N LEU A 180 -3.26 -2.88 2.77
CA LEU A 180 -3.81 -4.23 2.87
C LEU A 180 -2.91 -5.28 2.19
N ILE A 181 -2.37 -4.96 1.00
CA ILE A 181 -1.40 -5.83 0.32
C ILE A 181 -0.19 -6.06 1.22
N TRP A 182 0.38 -5.00 1.80
CA TRP A 182 1.53 -5.15 2.69
C TRP A 182 1.22 -5.97 3.93
N LEU A 183 0.02 -5.79 4.50
CA LEU A 183 -0.45 -6.56 5.65
C LEU A 183 -0.49 -8.07 5.34
N LEU A 184 -0.76 -8.46 4.09
CA LEU A 184 -0.69 -9.85 3.64
C LEU A 184 0.76 -10.29 3.35
N LEU A 185 1.55 -9.44 2.68
CA LEU A 185 2.94 -9.75 2.32
C LEU A 185 3.81 -9.98 3.55
N PHE A 186 3.72 -9.10 4.56
CA PHE A 186 4.63 -9.10 5.71
C PHE A 186 4.62 -10.44 6.48
N PRO A 187 3.46 -10.96 6.96
CA PRO A 187 3.45 -12.22 7.69
C PRO A 187 3.94 -13.40 6.83
N ILE A 188 3.48 -13.48 5.58
CA ILE A 188 3.83 -14.61 4.71
C ILE A 188 5.33 -14.63 4.42
N ILE A 189 5.90 -13.49 4.03
CA ILE A 189 7.31 -13.41 3.64
C ILE A 189 8.25 -13.46 4.85
N TYR A 190 7.93 -12.77 5.95
CA TYR A 190 8.88 -12.57 7.07
C TYR A 190 8.67 -13.51 8.26
N LEU A 191 7.48 -14.09 8.43
CA LEU A 191 7.12 -14.79 9.68
C LEU A 191 6.79 -16.28 9.49
N ILE A 192 6.16 -16.67 8.38
CA ILE A 192 5.55 -18.01 8.26
C ILE A 192 6.54 -19.12 7.92
N PHE A 193 7.49 -18.87 7.03
CA PHE A 193 8.37 -19.92 6.47
C PHE A 193 9.47 -20.44 7.39
#